data_AF-A0A9X2LDM8-F1
#
_entry.id   AF-A0A9X2LDM8-F1
#
_cell.length_a   1.000
_cell.length_b   1.000
_cell.length_c   1.000
_cell.angle_alpha   90.00
_cell.angle_beta   90.00
_cell.angle_gamma   90.00
#
_symmetry.space_group_name_H-M   'P 1'
#
loop_
_entity.id
_entity.type
_entity.pdbx_description
1 polymer ?
#
loop_
_entity_poly.entity_id
_entity_poly.type
_entity_poly.pdbx_seq_one_letter_code
_entity_poly.pdbx_strand_id
1 'polypeptide(L)'
;MPDIAVDYELLYDVAKKARSLKEQVAEARTHAPDPSVEQIGPAGARTAVRQYYVRWGGAFKRSEEKLEKLGELYEKVGKEWAAWDFRLAADANRQGAAIAADLWTGQKAAYDEWQKLVAEGKVDPNDPDAPKDPGQRPATWTTTDPSGNSTTTTYTYGPDGKPQTVTTTITTKSGLTSTETTTYRPDGTYESRATDVHGNVTVTNGNSTTTETAPNTKTTTTKFDSTTTAPDGKKTVTTGDTSSVFNPQTGQRTSHTTYTTTGPDKDGKERTVTGTIDTTVDDKGGETTTTVEVKKDGSGTKTVETPDGRSQKWVSTSADKDTGWRLEP
;
A
#
# COMPACT_ATOMS: atom_id res chain seq x y z
N MET A 1 -17.95 -13.77 11.52
CA MET A 1 -18.01 -12.34 11.94
C MET A 1 -19.03 -11.65 11.06
N PRO A 2 -19.77 -10.64 11.53
CA PRO A 2 -20.39 -9.71 10.61
C PRO A 2 -19.24 -9.02 9.87
N ASP A 3 -19.09 -9.36 8.60
CA ASP A 3 -18.12 -8.77 7.69
C ASP A 3 -18.51 -7.31 7.54
N ILE A 4 -17.80 -6.40 8.21
CA ILE A 4 -17.99 -4.96 7.95
C ILE A 4 -17.29 -4.71 6.62
N ALA A 5 -17.98 -5.05 5.53
CA ALA A 5 -17.60 -4.61 4.20
C ALA A 5 -17.84 -3.10 4.13
N VAL A 6 -16.82 -2.30 4.48
CA VAL A 6 -16.87 -0.86 4.26
C VAL A 6 -16.67 -0.62 2.77
N ASP A 7 -17.71 -0.14 2.10
CA ASP A 7 -17.62 0.37 0.73
C ASP A 7 -16.83 1.69 0.75
N TYR A 8 -15.50 1.56 0.74
CA TYR A 8 -14.58 2.69 0.83
C TYR A 8 -14.65 3.59 -0.42
N GLU A 9 -15.07 3.04 -1.56
CA GLU A 9 -15.32 3.80 -2.78
C GLU A 9 -16.53 4.70 -2.64
N LEU A 10 -17.63 4.20 -2.04
CA LEU A 10 -18.77 5.02 -1.70
C LEU A 10 -18.38 6.16 -0.75
N LEU A 11 -17.57 5.89 0.27
CA LEU A 11 -17.07 6.93 1.17
C LEU A 11 -16.26 7.98 0.39
N TYR A 12 -15.38 7.54 -0.50
CA TYR A 12 -14.57 8.45 -1.32
C TYR A 12 -15.43 9.28 -2.29
N ASP A 13 -16.46 8.69 -2.90
CA ASP A 13 -17.41 9.40 -3.75
C ASP A 13 -18.28 10.40 -2.97
N VAL A 14 -18.71 10.05 -1.75
CA VAL A 14 -19.41 10.97 -0.86
C VAL A 14 -18.50 12.14 -0.49
N ALA A 15 -17.21 11.91 -0.25
CA ALA A 15 -16.24 12.97 -0.01
C ALA A 15 -16.13 13.95 -1.20
N LYS A 16 -16.04 13.43 -2.44
CA LYS A 16 -16.04 14.25 -3.66
C LYS A 16 -17.31 15.08 -3.79
N LYS A 17 -18.48 14.47 -3.54
CA LYS A 17 -19.77 15.16 -3.58
C LYS A 17 -19.85 16.27 -2.53
N ALA A 18 -19.35 16.04 -1.31
CA ALA A 18 -19.30 17.05 -0.27
C ALA A 18 -18.43 18.25 -0.66
N ARG A 19 -17.28 18.02 -1.32
CA ARG A 19 -16.42 19.09 -1.85
C ARG A 19 -17.04 19.86 -2.99
N SER A 20 -17.65 19.17 -3.95
CA SER A 20 -18.38 19.84 -5.04
C SER A 20 -19.52 20.69 -4.50
N LEU A 21 -20.26 20.22 -3.49
CA LEU A 21 -21.29 21.00 -2.84
C LEU A 21 -20.71 22.21 -2.07
N LYS A 22 -19.55 22.07 -1.42
CA LYS A 22 -18.84 23.19 -0.79
C LYS A 22 -18.53 24.28 -1.82
N GLU A 23 -18.03 23.91 -3.00
CA GLU A 23 -17.74 24.84 -4.09
C GLU A 23 -19.00 25.57 -4.57
N GLN A 24 -20.10 24.84 -4.78
CA GLN A 24 -21.39 25.43 -5.15
C GLN A 24 -21.93 26.40 -4.08
N VAL A 25 -21.79 26.07 -2.80
CA VAL A 25 -22.18 26.95 -1.69
C VAL A 25 -21.28 28.19 -1.64
N ALA A 26 -19.97 28.04 -1.86
CA ALA A 26 -19.04 29.15 -1.90
C ALA A 26 -19.33 30.09 -3.08
N GLU A 27 -19.63 29.55 -4.26
CA GLU A 27 -20.04 30.31 -5.43
C GLU A 27 -21.38 31.03 -5.18
N ALA A 28 -22.36 30.36 -4.59
CA ALA A 28 -23.62 30.99 -4.23
C ALA A 28 -23.39 32.18 -3.30
N ARG A 29 -22.43 32.09 -2.35
CA ARG A 29 -22.06 33.18 -1.43
C ARG A 29 -21.41 34.38 -2.12
N THR A 30 -20.59 34.19 -3.15
CA THR A 30 -19.87 35.29 -3.82
C THR A 30 -20.77 36.15 -4.70
N HIS A 31 -21.94 35.65 -5.10
CA HIS A 31 -22.93 36.38 -5.89
C HIS A 31 -23.78 37.38 -5.08
N ALA A 32 -23.30 37.86 -3.93
CA ALA A 32 -23.98 38.90 -3.17
C ALA A 32 -23.90 40.25 -3.93
N PRO A 33 -25.02 40.81 -4.43
CA PRO A 33 -25.03 42.16 -4.94
C PRO A 33 -24.79 43.13 -3.78
N ASP A 34 -23.90 44.12 -3.96
CA ASP A 34 -23.90 45.35 -3.15
C ASP A 34 -24.88 46.32 -3.82
N PRO A 35 -26.16 46.34 -3.42
CA PRO A 35 -27.17 46.93 -4.27
C PRO A 35 -27.20 48.45 -4.04
N SER A 36 -27.24 49.23 -5.13
CA SER A 36 -27.11 50.69 -5.08
C SER A 36 -28.30 51.36 -4.38
N VAL A 37 -28.14 52.64 -4.02
CA VAL A 37 -29.20 53.45 -3.41
C VAL A 37 -30.47 53.48 -4.26
N GLU A 38 -30.32 53.43 -5.59
CA GLU A 38 -31.41 53.39 -6.55
C GLU A 38 -32.13 52.05 -6.61
N GLN A 39 -31.52 50.95 -6.14
CA GLN A 39 -32.07 49.59 -6.25
C GLN A 39 -32.91 49.16 -5.03
N ILE A 40 -32.61 49.65 -3.82
CA ILE A 40 -33.26 49.18 -2.57
C ILE A 40 -34.17 50.25 -1.94
N GLY A 41 -33.99 51.52 -2.31
CA GLY A 41 -34.79 52.62 -1.77
C GLY A 41 -34.38 53.03 -0.33
N PRO A 42 -35.34 53.35 0.56
CA PRO A 42 -35.10 54.08 1.81
C PRO A 42 -34.15 53.34 2.78
N ALA A 43 -33.53 54.11 3.69
CA ALA A 43 -32.47 53.62 4.59
C ALA A 43 -32.85 52.39 5.45
N GLY A 44 -34.14 52.26 5.81
CA GLY A 44 -34.66 51.10 6.53
C GLY A 44 -34.60 49.80 5.71
N ALA A 45 -34.96 49.86 4.43
CA ALA A 45 -34.89 48.72 3.52
C ALA A 45 -33.43 48.29 3.28
N ARG A 46 -32.51 49.25 3.14
CA ARG A 46 -31.07 48.98 3.05
C ARG A 46 -30.52 48.25 4.27
N THR A 47 -30.93 48.67 5.47
CA THR A 47 -30.51 48.00 6.72
C THR A 47 -31.01 46.56 6.79
N ALA A 48 -32.27 46.33 6.43
CA ALA A 48 -32.87 45.00 6.42
C ALA A 48 -32.18 44.08 5.40
N VAL A 49 -31.92 44.56 4.18
CA VAL A 49 -31.22 43.80 3.14
C VAL A 49 -29.77 43.49 3.54
N ARG A 50 -29.06 44.45 4.15
CA ARG A 50 -27.70 44.20 4.68
C ARG A 50 -27.70 43.15 5.79
N GLN A 51 -28.66 43.20 6.72
CA GLN A 51 -28.77 42.18 7.78
C GLN A 51 -29.12 40.81 7.22
N TYR A 52 -29.99 40.74 6.21
CA TYR A 52 -30.26 39.51 5.47
C TYR A 52 -28.96 38.94 4.86
N TYR A 53 -28.19 39.73 4.10
CA TYR A 53 -26.94 39.27 3.48
C TYR A 53 -25.88 38.84 4.49
N VAL A 54 -25.77 39.52 5.64
CA VAL A 54 -24.83 39.10 6.72
C VAL A 54 -25.24 37.76 7.31
N ARG A 55 -26.53 37.56 7.59
CA ARG A 55 -27.03 36.28 8.15
C ARG A 55 -26.93 35.15 7.13
N TRP A 56 -27.28 35.44 5.88
CA TRP A 56 -27.18 34.52 4.75
C TRP A 56 -25.72 34.12 4.50
N GLY A 57 -24.80 35.08 4.32
CA GLY A 57 -23.38 34.81 4.10
C GLY A 57 -22.74 34.04 5.26
N GLY A 58 -23.14 34.35 6.50
CA GLY A 58 -22.69 33.60 7.69
C GLY A 58 -23.21 32.16 7.74
N ALA A 59 -24.44 31.90 7.29
CA ALA A 59 -24.98 30.54 7.20
C ALA A 59 -24.26 29.72 6.12
N PHE A 60 -24.02 30.30 4.94
CA PHE A 60 -23.30 29.65 3.84
C PHE A 60 -21.86 29.33 4.25
N LYS A 61 -21.14 30.26 4.88
CA LYS A 61 -19.79 29.99 5.41
C LYS A 61 -19.76 28.82 6.39
N ARG A 62 -20.72 28.72 7.32
CA ARG A 62 -20.79 27.58 8.26
C ARG A 62 -21.07 26.26 7.54
N SER A 63 -21.87 26.29 6.48
CA SER A 63 -22.13 25.11 5.64
C SER A 63 -20.87 24.69 4.88
N GLU A 64 -20.11 25.64 4.32
CA GLU A 64 -18.80 25.39 3.68
C GLU A 64 -17.85 24.65 4.64
N GLU A 65 -17.70 25.16 5.86
CA GLU A 65 -16.82 24.57 6.90
C GLU A 65 -17.27 23.16 7.32
N LYS A 66 -18.58 22.90 7.39
CA LYS A 66 -19.12 21.57 7.72
C LYS A 66 -18.93 20.57 6.58
N LEU A 67 -19.15 21.00 5.34
CA LEU A 67 -18.96 20.18 4.14
C LEU A 67 -17.49 19.83 3.93
N GLU A 68 -16.59 20.77 4.22
CA GLU A 68 -15.15 20.51 4.23
C GLU A 68 -14.77 19.41 5.21
N LYS A 69 -15.13 19.55 6.49
CA LYS A 69 -14.84 18.54 7.52
C LYS A 69 -15.46 17.18 7.20
N LEU A 70 -16.66 17.17 6.65
CA LEU A 70 -17.33 15.94 6.23
C LEU A 70 -16.60 15.27 5.07
N GLY A 71 -16.19 16.05 4.07
CA GLY A 71 -15.40 15.57 2.95
C GLY A 71 -14.03 15.02 3.38
N GLU A 72 -13.34 15.72 4.28
CA GLU A 72 -12.07 15.27 4.86
C GLU A 72 -12.22 13.95 5.63
N LEU A 73 -13.25 13.83 6.46
CA LEU A 73 -13.51 12.61 7.24
C LEU A 73 -13.73 11.41 6.32
N TYR A 74 -14.63 11.53 5.34
CA TYR A 74 -14.95 10.42 4.45
C TYR A 74 -13.81 10.07 3.51
N GLU A 75 -13.07 11.06 2.99
CA GLU A 75 -11.88 10.77 2.20
C GLU A 75 -10.83 10.04 3.03
N LYS A 76 -10.57 10.51 4.25
CA LYS A 76 -9.58 9.87 5.12
C LYS A 76 -9.95 8.42 5.37
N VAL A 77 -11.17 8.17 5.84
CA VAL A 77 -11.62 6.79 6.12
C VAL A 77 -11.60 5.94 4.86
N GLY A 78 -12.10 6.46 3.72
CA GLY A 78 -12.10 5.73 2.46
C GLY A 78 -10.69 5.37 1.98
N LYS A 79 -9.73 6.30 2.07
CA LYS A 79 -8.35 6.03 1.65
C LYS A 79 -7.63 5.05 2.59
N GLU A 80 -7.86 5.10 3.90
CA GLU A 80 -7.24 4.14 4.83
C GLU A 80 -7.69 2.70 4.55
N TRP A 81 -9.00 2.50 4.32
CA TRP A 81 -9.53 1.20 3.92
C TRP A 81 -9.02 0.75 2.55
N ALA A 82 -8.97 1.67 1.57
CA ALA A 82 -8.41 1.39 0.27
C ALA A 82 -6.92 1.01 0.35
N ALA A 83 -6.13 1.66 1.21
CA ALA A 83 -4.72 1.35 1.38
C ALA A 83 -4.50 -0.08 1.88
N TRP A 84 -5.33 -0.53 2.83
CA TRP A 84 -5.29 -1.90 3.32
C TRP A 84 -5.69 -2.92 2.25
N ASP A 85 -6.81 -2.69 1.57
CA ASP A 85 -7.29 -3.56 0.49
C ASP A 85 -6.28 -3.65 -0.66
N PHE A 86 -5.69 -2.51 -1.05
CA PHE A 86 -4.70 -2.45 -2.11
C PHE A 86 -3.44 -3.25 -1.79
N ARG A 87 -3.02 -3.27 -0.52
CA ARG A 87 -1.89 -4.11 -0.10
C ARG A 87 -2.18 -5.59 -0.34
N LEU A 88 -3.36 -6.06 0.08
CA LEU A 88 -3.77 -7.45 -0.10
C LEU A 88 -3.92 -7.81 -1.58
N ALA A 89 -4.56 -6.94 -2.37
CA ALA A 89 -4.74 -7.15 -3.80
C ALA A 89 -3.40 -7.18 -4.56
N ALA A 90 -2.45 -6.30 -4.20
CA ALA A 90 -1.11 -6.29 -4.78
C ALA A 90 -0.38 -7.61 -4.49
N ASP A 91 -0.39 -8.06 -3.23
CA ASP A 91 0.30 -9.29 -2.83
C ASP A 91 -0.29 -10.52 -3.49
N ALA A 92 -1.62 -10.64 -3.55
CA ALA A 92 -2.30 -11.72 -4.25
C ALA A 92 -1.96 -11.73 -5.76
N ASN A 93 -1.99 -10.57 -6.43
CA ASN A 93 -1.70 -10.50 -7.86
C ASN A 93 -0.23 -10.81 -8.17
N ARG A 94 0.71 -10.38 -7.32
CA ARG A 94 2.14 -10.75 -7.44
C ARG A 94 2.37 -12.23 -7.25
N GLN A 95 1.71 -12.86 -6.27
CA GLN A 95 1.79 -14.30 -6.07
C GLN A 95 1.24 -15.06 -7.29
N GLY A 96 0.08 -14.65 -7.80
CA GLY A 96 -0.48 -15.22 -9.04
C GLY A 96 0.46 -15.07 -10.24
N ALA A 97 1.06 -13.89 -10.41
CA ALA A 97 2.04 -13.64 -11.47
C ALA A 97 3.31 -14.51 -11.32
N ALA A 98 3.81 -14.68 -10.09
CA ALA A 98 4.96 -15.54 -9.81
C ALA A 98 4.67 -17.01 -10.14
N ILE A 99 3.52 -17.54 -9.71
CA ILE A 99 3.09 -18.92 -10.03
C ILE A 99 2.99 -19.13 -11.54
N ALA A 100 2.40 -18.18 -12.26
CA ALA A 100 2.29 -18.27 -13.72
C ALA A 100 3.67 -18.23 -14.40
N ALA A 101 4.59 -17.42 -13.91
CA ALA A 101 5.96 -17.34 -14.42
C ALA A 101 6.75 -18.63 -14.15
N ASP A 102 6.57 -19.25 -12.99
CA ASP A 102 7.21 -20.52 -12.62
C ASP A 102 6.64 -21.68 -13.46
N LEU A 103 5.32 -21.71 -13.68
CA LEU A 103 4.67 -22.67 -14.57
C LEU A 103 5.21 -22.57 -16.00
N TRP A 104 5.33 -21.36 -16.54
CA TRP A 104 5.93 -21.15 -17.86
C TRP A 104 7.37 -21.65 -17.90
N THR A 105 8.16 -21.37 -16.86
CA THR A 105 9.57 -21.81 -16.77
C THR A 105 9.68 -23.34 -16.80
N GLY A 106 8.82 -24.03 -16.04
CA GLY A 106 8.76 -25.50 -16.04
C GLY A 106 8.36 -26.08 -17.39
N GLN A 107 7.34 -25.51 -18.04
CA GLN A 107 6.91 -25.94 -19.38
C GLN A 107 8.01 -25.71 -20.42
N LYS A 108 8.72 -24.58 -20.33
CA LYS A 108 9.79 -24.24 -21.26
C LYS A 108 10.98 -25.21 -21.11
N ALA A 109 11.37 -25.53 -19.89
CA ALA A 109 12.42 -26.51 -19.63
C ALA A 109 12.05 -27.90 -20.18
N ALA A 110 10.81 -28.35 -19.99
CA ALA A 110 10.33 -29.63 -20.54
C ALA A 110 10.35 -29.64 -22.07
N TYR A 111 9.91 -28.55 -22.71
CA TYR A 111 9.95 -28.40 -24.17
C TYR A 111 11.38 -28.37 -24.72
N ASP A 112 12.29 -27.63 -24.08
CA ASP A 112 13.68 -27.52 -24.51
C ASP A 112 14.44 -28.85 -24.36
N GLU A 113 14.20 -29.60 -23.29
CA GLU A 113 14.76 -30.94 -23.11
C GLU A 113 14.20 -31.92 -24.16
N TRP A 114 12.89 -31.86 -24.46
CA TRP A 114 12.29 -32.67 -25.52
C TRP A 114 12.90 -32.36 -26.89
N GLN A 115 13.05 -31.08 -27.24
CA GLN A 115 13.71 -30.65 -28.49
C GLN A 115 15.14 -31.20 -28.62
N LYS A 116 15.89 -31.20 -27.52
CA LYS A 116 17.23 -31.78 -27.48
C LYS A 116 17.19 -33.29 -27.72
N LEU A 117 16.27 -34.01 -27.09
CA LEU A 117 16.12 -35.46 -27.28
C LEU A 117 15.67 -35.81 -28.71
N VAL A 118 14.81 -34.99 -29.32
CA VAL A 118 14.41 -35.11 -30.73
C VAL A 118 15.64 -34.97 -31.63
N ALA A 119 16.47 -33.94 -31.39
CA ALA A 119 17.70 -33.72 -32.16
C ALA A 119 18.72 -34.88 -32.00
N GLU A 120 18.73 -35.54 -30.84
CA GLU A 120 19.53 -36.74 -30.57
C GLU A 120 18.91 -38.03 -31.13
N GLY A 121 17.70 -37.96 -31.74
CA GLY A 121 16.98 -39.12 -32.28
C GLY A 121 16.46 -40.09 -31.20
N LYS A 122 16.32 -39.63 -29.95
CA LYS A 122 15.93 -40.46 -28.80
C LYS A 122 14.43 -40.50 -28.55
N VAL A 123 13.67 -39.58 -29.12
CA VAL A 123 12.21 -39.49 -28.99
C VAL A 123 11.56 -39.18 -30.35
N ASP A 124 10.29 -39.53 -30.52
CA ASP A 124 9.54 -39.24 -31.75
C ASP A 124 9.18 -37.75 -31.83
N PRO A 125 9.61 -37.02 -32.87
CA PRO A 125 9.19 -35.63 -33.09
C PRO A 125 7.68 -35.44 -33.28
N ASN A 126 6.94 -36.51 -33.59
CA ASN A 126 5.49 -36.47 -33.82
C ASN A 126 4.66 -37.06 -32.67
N ASP A 127 5.27 -37.27 -31.50
CA ASP A 127 4.56 -37.77 -30.33
C ASP A 127 3.39 -36.82 -29.96
N PRO A 128 2.13 -37.28 -29.97
CA PRO A 128 0.97 -36.45 -29.63
C PRO A 128 0.98 -35.97 -28.16
N ASP A 129 1.72 -36.65 -27.29
CA ASP A 129 1.88 -36.33 -25.87
C ASP A 129 3.14 -35.50 -25.58
N ALA A 130 3.86 -35.05 -26.62
CA ALA A 130 5.05 -34.21 -26.47
C ALA A 130 4.74 -32.91 -25.72
N PRO A 131 5.69 -32.41 -24.90
CA PRO A 131 5.61 -31.07 -24.35
C PRO A 131 5.38 -30.04 -25.46
N LYS A 132 4.44 -29.12 -25.23
CA LYS A 132 4.14 -28.03 -26.18
C LYS A 132 5.03 -26.83 -25.88
N ASP A 133 5.41 -26.09 -26.93
CA ASP A 133 6.09 -24.81 -26.77
C ASP A 133 5.18 -23.87 -25.96
N PRO A 134 5.60 -23.41 -24.77
CA PRO A 134 4.79 -22.49 -23.98
C PRO A 134 4.76 -21.07 -24.57
N GLY A 135 5.49 -20.82 -25.66
CA GLY A 135 5.53 -19.52 -26.32
C GLY A 135 6.31 -18.49 -25.52
N GLN A 136 5.97 -17.21 -25.72
CA GLN A 136 6.62 -16.11 -25.01
C GLN A 136 6.27 -16.12 -23.53
N ARG A 137 7.27 -15.81 -22.69
CA ARG A 137 7.06 -15.64 -21.26
C ARG A 137 6.02 -14.54 -21.01
N PRO A 138 4.96 -14.80 -20.23
CA PRO A 138 4.02 -13.75 -19.86
C PRO A 138 4.74 -12.62 -19.12
N ALA A 139 4.36 -11.39 -19.41
CA ALA A 139 4.94 -10.20 -18.81
C ALA A 139 3.91 -9.33 -18.08
N THR A 140 2.61 -9.61 -18.22
CA THR A 140 1.54 -8.80 -17.62
C THR A 140 0.43 -9.70 -17.12
N TRP A 141 -0.06 -9.40 -15.92
CA TRP A 141 -1.15 -10.10 -15.24
C TRP A 141 -2.12 -9.08 -14.68
N THR A 142 -3.35 -9.11 -15.19
CA THR A 142 -4.43 -8.23 -14.72
C THR A 142 -5.53 -9.08 -14.11
N THR A 143 -5.90 -8.75 -12.89
CA THR A 143 -7.13 -9.21 -12.25
C THR A 143 -8.13 -8.07 -12.18
N THR A 144 -9.40 -8.39 -12.27
CA THR A 144 -10.50 -7.44 -12.13
C THR A 144 -11.55 -8.04 -11.22
N ASP A 145 -11.94 -7.29 -10.19
CA ASP A 145 -12.97 -7.72 -9.25
C ASP A 145 -14.39 -7.45 -9.83
N PRO A 146 -15.46 -7.98 -9.20
CA PRO A 146 -16.84 -7.73 -9.64
C PRO A 146 -17.27 -6.25 -9.61
N SER A 147 -16.59 -5.41 -8.84
CA SER A 147 -16.86 -3.97 -8.74
C SER A 147 -16.22 -3.17 -9.90
N GLY A 148 -15.33 -3.80 -10.66
CA GLY A 148 -14.59 -3.21 -11.77
C GLY A 148 -13.25 -2.61 -11.37
N ASN A 149 -12.75 -2.90 -10.17
CA ASN A 149 -11.41 -2.52 -9.74
C ASN A 149 -10.39 -3.46 -10.36
N SER A 150 -9.24 -2.92 -10.75
CA SER A 150 -8.22 -3.70 -11.44
C SER A 150 -6.89 -3.64 -10.70
N THR A 151 -6.23 -4.79 -10.62
CA THR A 151 -4.83 -4.91 -10.19
C THR A 151 -4.03 -5.48 -11.34
N THR A 152 -3.02 -4.75 -11.79
CA THR A 152 -2.13 -5.18 -12.87
C THR A 152 -0.70 -5.27 -12.37
N THR A 153 -0.06 -6.42 -12.57
CA THR A 153 1.37 -6.59 -12.35
C THR A 153 2.06 -6.82 -13.68
N THR A 154 3.12 -6.07 -13.94
CA THR A 154 3.94 -6.15 -15.15
C THR A 154 5.38 -6.44 -14.78
N TYR A 155 6.01 -7.33 -15.53
CA TYR A 155 7.40 -7.72 -15.40
C TYR A 155 8.17 -7.31 -16.65
N THR A 156 9.37 -6.78 -16.47
CA THR A 156 10.41 -6.80 -17.49
C THR A 156 11.46 -7.81 -17.07
N TYR A 157 11.98 -8.57 -18.04
CA TYR A 157 12.97 -9.61 -17.79
C TYR A 157 14.32 -9.19 -18.37
N GLY A 158 15.38 -9.43 -17.62
CA GLY A 158 16.75 -9.26 -18.08
C GLY A 158 17.19 -10.37 -19.05
N PRO A 159 18.39 -10.26 -19.65
CA PRO A 159 18.94 -11.28 -20.54
C PRO A 159 19.11 -12.66 -19.91
N ASP A 160 19.26 -12.71 -18.58
CA ASP A 160 19.35 -13.94 -17.79
C ASP A 160 17.97 -14.55 -17.45
N GLY A 161 16.89 -13.95 -17.97
CA GLY A 161 15.53 -14.36 -17.70
C GLY A 161 15.05 -14.02 -16.28
N LYS A 162 15.78 -13.25 -15.48
CA LYS A 162 15.29 -12.83 -14.16
C LYS A 162 14.47 -11.53 -14.27
N PRO A 163 13.49 -11.30 -13.39
CA PRO A 163 12.81 -10.01 -13.30
C PRO A 163 13.82 -8.87 -13.10
N GLN A 164 13.81 -7.90 -14.00
CA GLN A 164 14.57 -6.65 -13.87
C GLN A 164 13.70 -5.54 -13.30
N THR A 165 12.44 -5.47 -13.71
CA THR A 165 11.46 -4.53 -13.14
C THR A 165 10.15 -5.25 -12.89
N VAL A 166 9.54 -4.96 -11.75
CA VAL A 166 8.20 -5.41 -11.39
C VAL A 166 7.38 -4.19 -11.04
N THR A 167 6.33 -3.90 -11.80
CA THR A 167 5.40 -2.81 -11.52
C THR A 167 4.05 -3.41 -11.18
N THR A 168 3.48 -3.01 -10.05
CA THR A 168 2.09 -3.34 -9.67
C THR A 168 1.30 -2.05 -9.57
N THR A 169 0.20 -1.96 -10.31
CA THR A 169 -0.72 -0.82 -10.28
C THR A 169 -2.11 -1.31 -9.93
N ILE A 170 -2.73 -0.63 -8.98
CA ILE A 170 -4.12 -0.84 -8.59
C ILE A 170 -4.88 0.41 -8.95
N THR A 171 -6.07 0.24 -9.50
CA THR A 171 -6.98 1.33 -9.84
C THR A 171 -8.40 0.92 -9.51
N THR A 172 -9.09 1.74 -8.74
CA THR A 172 -10.50 1.55 -8.47
C THR A 172 -11.37 2.29 -9.47
N LYS A 173 -12.63 1.89 -9.58
CA LYS A 173 -13.63 2.58 -10.40
C LYS A 173 -13.84 4.03 -9.98
N SER A 174 -13.78 4.30 -8.68
CA SER A 174 -13.81 5.65 -8.10
C SER A 174 -12.52 6.46 -8.36
N GLY A 175 -11.49 5.87 -8.97
CA GLY A 175 -10.26 6.55 -9.38
C GLY A 175 -9.19 6.67 -8.30
N LEU A 176 -9.29 5.90 -7.21
CA LEU A 176 -8.15 5.71 -6.30
C LEU A 176 -7.12 4.85 -7.01
N THR A 177 -5.85 5.16 -6.80
CA THR A 177 -4.75 4.42 -7.42
C THR A 177 -3.58 4.26 -6.47
N SER A 178 -2.88 3.14 -6.58
CA SER A 178 -1.55 2.97 -6.03
C SER A 178 -0.68 2.29 -7.08
N THR A 179 0.59 2.64 -7.11
CA THR A 179 1.57 2.01 -8.00
C THR A 179 2.85 1.77 -7.24
N GLU A 180 3.40 0.57 -7.33
CA GLU A 180 4.73 0.23 -6.85
C GLU A 180 5.56 -0.34 -8.00
N THR A 181 6.75 0.21 -8.20
CA THR A 181 7.72 -0.28 -9.17
C THR A 181 9.02 -0.62 -8.46
N THR A 182 9.42 -1.89 -8.53
CA THR A 182 10.72 -2.36 -8.04
C THR A 182 11.62 -2.68 -9.21
N THR A 183 12.81 -2.08 -9.22
CA THR A 183 13.86 -2.36 -10.21
C THR A 183 15.01 -3.08 -9.52
N TYR A 184 15.32 -4.28 -10.00
CA TYR A 184 16.42 -5.11 -9.54
C TYR A 184 17.65 -4.90 -10.41
N ARG A 185 18.82 -4.84 -9.78
CA ARG A 185 20.11 -4.70 -10.45
C ARG A 185 20.91 -6.02 -10.32
N PRO A 186 21.79 -6.32 -11.28
CA PRO A 186 22.57 -7.57 -11.26
C PRO A 186 23.48 -7.75 -10.04
N ASP A 187 23.86 -6.66 -9.38
CA ASP A 187 24.70 -6.65 -8.17
C ASP A 187 23.92 -7.01 -6.87
N GLY A 188 22.64 -7.37 -7.00
CA GLY A 188 21.76 -7.70 -5.87
C GLY A 188 21.15 -6.48 -5.17
N THR A 189 21.42 -5.27 -5.66
CA THR A 189 20.70 -4.07 -5.20
C THR A 189 19.36 -3.93 -5.90
N TYR A 190 18.45 -3.21 -5.25
CA TYR A 190 17.15 -2.85 -5.82
C TYR A 190 16.76 -1.43 -5.42
N GLU A 191 15.84 -0.87 -6.21
CA GLU A 191 15.15 0.37 -5.91
C GLU A 191 13.65 0.13 -6.10
N SER A 192 12.86 0.31 -5.04
CA SER A 192 11.40 0.33 -5.10
C SER A 192 10.91 1.76 -4.99
N ARG A 193 9.98 2.14 -5.87
CA ARG A 193 9.26 3.40 -5.81
C ARG A 193 7.76 3.12 -5.76
N ALA A 194 7.14 3.48 -4.65
CA ALA A 194 5.70 3.36 -4.44
C ALA A 194 5.03 4.74 -4.38
N THR A 195 3.82 4.83 -4.91
CA THR A 195 2.88 5.93 -4.68
C THR A 195 1.60 5.31 -4.11
N ASP A 196 1.23 5.70 -2.90
CA ASP A 196 0.03 5.20 -2.24
C ASP A 196 -1.23 5.98 -2.63
N VAL A 197 -2.39 5.54 -2.13
CA VAL A 197 -3.69 6.16 -2.38
C VAL A 197 -3.83 7.58 -1.78
N HIS A 198 -2.94 7.95 -0.84
CA HIS A 198 -2.87 9.29 -0.28
C HIS A 198 -1.97 10.21 -1.11
N GLY A 199 -1.23 9.67 -2.08
CA GLY A 199 -0.25 10.39 -2.88
C GLY A 199 1.11 10.50 -2.20
N ASN A 200 1.35 9.78 -1.10
CA ASN A 200 2.69 9.69 -0.53
C ASN A 200 3.58 8.90 -1.50
N VAL A 201 4.79 9.40 -1.70
CA VAL A 201 5.79 8.73 -2.54
C VAL A 201 6.87 8.15 -1.65
N THR A 202 7.00 6.82 -1.66
CA THR A 202 8.06 6.10 -0.95
C THR A 202 9.10 5.62 -1.94
N VAL A 203 10.37 5.92 -1.67
CA VAL A 203 11.51 5.37 -2.41
C VAL A 203 12.35 4.57 -1.45
N THR A 204 12.54 3.28 -1.74
CA THR A 204 13.34 2.35 -0.95
C THR A 204 14.48 1.84 -1.80
N ASN A 205 15.71 2.11 -1.38
CA ASN A 205 16.90 1.47 -1.92
C ASN A 205 17.29 0.33 -0.98
N GLY A 206 17.73 -0.78 -1.55
CA GLY A 206 18.21 -1.87 -0.71
C GLY A 206 19.19 -2.78 -1.42
N ASN A 207 19.78 -3.66 -0.64
CA ASN A 207 20.60 -4.76 -1.12
C ASN A 207 20.08 -6.04 -0.48
N SER A 208 19.86 -7.06 -1.29
CA SER A 208 19.34 -8.33 -0.82
C SER A 208 20.24 -9.47 -1.28
N THR A 209 20.64 -10.31 -0.33
CA THR A 209 21.43 -11.51 -0.59
C THR A 209 20.73 -12.73 -0.06
N THR A 210 20.68 -13.80 -0.85
CA THR A 210 20.08 -15.07 -0.44
C THR A 210 21.15 -16.17 -0.47
N THR A 211 21.23 -16.94 0.60
CA THR A 211 22.15 -18.07 0.76
C THR A 211 21.40 -19.32 1.20
N GLU A 212 21.90 -20.49 0.80
CA GLU A 212 21.47 -21.78 1.34
C GLU A 212 22.26 -22.03 2.63
N THR A 213 21.60 -22.13 3.79
CA THR A 213 22.28 -22.14 5.10
C THR A 213 22.21 -23.48 5.83
N ALA A 214 21.08 -24.18 5.73
CA ALA A 214 20.85 -25.52 6.26
C ALA A 214 20.20 -26.39 5.17
N PRO A 215 20.21 -27.73 5.31
CA PRO A 215 19.57 -28.59 4.32
C PRO A 215 18.11 -28.18 4.13
N ASN A 216 17.80 -27.70 2.92
CA ASN A 216 16.47 -27.26 2.48
C ASN A 216 15.95 -25.97 3.13
N THR A 217 16.81 -25.04 3.54
CA THR A 217 16.37 -23.69 3.95
C THR A 217 17.17 -22.58 3.29
N LYS A 218 16.47 -21.54 2.87
CA LYS A 218 17.04 -20.32 2.28
C LYS A 218 17.04 -19.22 3.31
N THR A 219 18.17 -18.57 3.52
CA THR A 219 18.28 -17.36 4.31
C THR A 219 18.44 -16.17 3.39
N THR A 220 17.54 -15.20 3.49
CA THR A 220 17.62 -13.92 2.79
C THR A 220 17.90 -12.83 3.80
N THR A 221 18.97 -12.08 3.57
CA THR A 221 19.29 -10.88 4.32
C THR A 221 19.12 -9.67 3.42
N THR A 222 18.50 -8.62 3.95
CA THR A 222 18.20 -7.40 3.22
C THR A 222 18.58 -6.19 4.06
N LYS A 223 19.29 -5.26 3.47
CA LYS A 223 19.50 -3.91 4.03
C LYS A 223 18.70 -2.92 3.21
N PHE A 224 18.09 -1.93 3.86
CA PHE A 224 17.29 -0.95 3.14
C PHE A 224 17.36 0.44 3.76
N ASP A 225 17.23 1.43 2.88
CA ASP A 225 17.04 2.84 3.19
C ASP A 225 15.81 3.32 2.43
N SER A 226 14.80 3.77 3.17
CA SER A 226 13.51 4.18 2.64
C SER A 226 13.23 5.64 2.99
N THR A 227 12.69 6.39 2.04
CA THR A 227 12.21 7.75 2.25
C THR A 227 10.79 7.87 1.74
N THR A 228 9.85 8.19 2.62
CA THR A 228 8.48 8.55 2.27
C THR A 228 8.34 10.07 2.27
N THR A 229 7.87 10.62 1.16
CA THR A 229 7.55 12.05 1.00
C THR A 229 6.04 12.21 0.88
N ALA A 230 5.44 12.92 1.82
CA ALA A 230 4.02 13.25 1.80
C ALA A 230 3.72 14.35 0.76
N PRO A 231 2.45 14.52 0.33
CA PRO A 231 2.06 15.57 -0.61
C PRO A 231 2.41 17.00 -0.15
N ASP A 232 2.50 17.23 1.17
CA ASP A 232 2.90 18.51 1.75
C ASP A 232 4.43 18.71 1.78
N GLY A 233 5.19 17.77 1.21
CA GLY A 233 6.65 17.81 1.12
C GLY A 233 7.38 17.32 2.38
N LYS A 234 6.65 16.97 3.46
CA LYS A 234 7.26 16.39 4.66
C LYS A 234 7.85 15.02 4.35
N LYS A 235 8.99 14.72 4.97
CA LYS A 235 9.74 13.49 4.74
C LYS A 235 9.86 12.67 6.02
N THR A 236 9.73 11.36 5.85
CA THR A 236 10.04 10.35 6.85
C THR A 236 11.08 9.42 6.24
N VAL A 237 12.17 9.20 6.97
CA VAL A 237 13.25 8.30 6.57
C VAL A 237 13.25 7.09 7.48
N THR A 238 13.29 5.90 6.90
CA THR A 238 13.38 4.63 7.61
C THR A 238 14.56 3.84 7.08
N THR A 239 15.47 3.45 7.95
CA THR A 239 16.60 2.57 7.60
C THR A 239 16.49 1.29 8.42
N GLY A 240 16.96 0.17 7.87
CA GLY A 240 16.85 -1.09 8.58
C GLY A 240 17.49 -2.27 7.88
N ASP A 241 17.46 -3.39 8.59
CA ASP A 241 17.96 -4.67 8.16
C ASP A 241 16.89 -5.74 8.41
N THR A 242 16.78 -6.71 7.51
CA THR A 242 15.90 -7.86 7.64
C THR A 242 16.69 -9.14 7.44
N SER A 243 16.41 -10.16 8.25
CA SER A 243 16.86 -11.54 8.05
C SER A 243 15.63 -12.43 8.00
N SER A 244 15.48 -13.21 6.93
CA SER A 244 14.38 -14.14 6.74
C SER A 244 14.91 -15.53 6.46
N VAL A 245 14.36 -16.54 7.12
CA VAL A 245 14.64 -17.95 6.89
C VAL A 245 13.38 -18.60 6.35
N PHE A 246 13.46 -19.16 5.14
CA PHE A 246 12.36 -19.80 4.44
C PHE A 246 12.64 -21.27 4.19
N ASN A 247 11.68 -22.13 4.50
CA ASN A 247 11.69 -23.54 4.17
C ASN A 247 10.81 -23.80 2.93
N PRO A 248 11.39 -23.99 1.72
CA PRO A 248 10.64 -24.27 0.51
C PRO A 248 9.81 -25.56 0.53
N GLN A 249 10.10 -26.52 1.42
CA GLN A 249 9.33 -27.78 1.49
C GLN A 249 8.04 -27.63 2.29
N THR A 250 8.07 -26.83 3.36
CA THR A 250 6.92 -26.65 4.26
C THR A 250 6.20 -25.33 4.07
N GLY A 251 6.80 -24.37 3.35
CA GLY A 251 6.29 -23.00 3.22
C GLY A 251 6.55 -22.13 4.46
N GLN A 252 7.13 -22.69 5.52
CA GLN A 252 7.38 -21.95 6.76
C GLN A 252 8.40 -20.82 6.56
N ARG A 253 8.15 -19.70 7.20
CA ARG A 253 9.04 -18.53 7.17
C ARG A 253 9.14 -17.88 8.53
N THR A 254 10.36 -17.54 8.95
CA THR A 254 10.60 -16.64 10.08
C THR A 254 11.41 -15.45 9.59
N SER A 255 10.93 -14.24 9.85
CA SER A 255 11.60 -13.00 9.50
C SER A 255 11.78 -12.13 10.73
N HIS A 256 12.96 -11.53 10.87
CA HIS A 256 13.28 -10.53 11.86
C HIS A 256 13.78 -9.27 11.16
N THR A 257 13.11 -8.15 11.41
CA THR A 257 13.48 -6.84 10.89
C THR A 257 13.81 -5.92 12.06
N THR A 258 14.89 -5.16 11.95
CA THR A 258 15.18 -4.02 12.82
C THR A 258 15.17 -2.76 11.98
N TYR A 259 14.65 -1.67 12.52
CA TYR A 259 14.59 -0.41 11.79
C TYR A 259 14.67 0.81 12.71
N THR A 260 15.08 1.93 12.13
CA THR A 260 14.98 3.26 12.74
C THR A 260 14.24 4.17 11.78
N THR A 261 13.19 4.81 12.27
CA THR A 261 12.38 5.78 11.53
C THR A 261 12.55 7.16 12.15
N THR A 262 12.90 8.15 11.33
CA THR A 262 12.95 9.57 11.70
C THR A 262 12.05 10.37 10.79
N GLY A 263 11.18 11.19 11.37
CA GLY A 263 10.26 12.04 10.62
C GLY A 263 9.36 12.86 11.52
N PRO A 264 8.52 13.74 10.96
CA PRO A 264 7.59 14.53 11.75
C PRO A 264 6.50 13.67 12.39
N ASP A 265 6.12 14.00 13.61
CA ASP A 265 4.92 13.50 14.26
C ASP A 265 3.66 14.23 13.75
N LYS A 266 2.50 13.90 14.36
CA LYS A 266 1.22 14.53 14.04
C LYS A 266 1.18 16.05 14.25
N ASP A 267 2.08 16.58 15.08
CA ASP A 267 2.19 18.00 15.40
C ASP A 267 3.32 18.67 14.59
N GLY A 268 3.94 17.94 13.67
CA GLY A 268 5.03 18.40 12.81
C GLY A 268 6.40 18.42 13.49
N LYS A 269 6.52 17.91 14.71
CA LYS A 269 7.80 17.85 15.43
C LYS A 269 8.58 16.62 15.00
N GLU A 270 9.87 16.78 14.76
CA GLU A 270 10.73 15.66 14.40
C GLU A 270 10.84 14.66 15.57
N ARG A 271 10.62 13.39 15.25
CA ARG A 271 10.74 12.26 16.18
C ARG A 271 11.56 11.14 15.54
N THR A 272 12.25 10.40 16.40
CA THR A 272 12.93 9.16 16.03
C THR A 272 12.37 8.01 16.85
N VAL A 273 12.07 6.90 16.17
CA VAL A 273 11.57 5.65 16.73
C VAL A 273 12.45 4.53 16.22
N THR A 274 12.86 3.64 17.11
CA THR A 274 13.53 2.39 16.76
C THR A 274 12.53 1.26 16.94
N GLY A 275 12.46 0.34 15.98
CA GLY A 275 11.52 -0.76 16.06
C GLY A 275 12.07 -2.09 15.57
N THR A 276 11.33 -3.13 15.92
CA THR A 276 11.54 -4.49 15.42
C THR A 276 10.22 -5.06 14.91
N ILE A 277 10.30 -5.87 13.85
CA ILE A 277 9.18 -6.64 13.33
C ILE A 277 9.62 -8.10 13.28
N ASP A 278 8.89 -8.96 13.98
CA ASP A 278 9.05 -10.40 13.92
C ASP A 278 7.83 -11.01 13.24
N THR A 279 8.05 -11.65 12.10
CA THR A 279 6.99 -12.35 11.35
C THR A 279 7.27 -13.84 11.34
N THR A 280 6.26 -14.63 11.68
CA THR A 280 6.30 -16.10 11.52
C THR A 280 5.12 -16.55 10.67
N VAL A 281 5.41 -17.31 9.62
CA VAL A 281 4.42 -18.00 8.78
C VAL A 281 4.55 -19.49 9.05
N ASP A 282 3.45 -20.12 9.46
CA ASP A 282 3.41 -21.56 9.71
C ASP A 282 3.24 -22.38 8.41
N ASP A 283 3.22 -23.71 8.54
CA ASP A 283 3.07 -24.66 7.43
C ASP A 283 1.66 -24.67 6.81
N LYS A 284 0.71 -23.95 7.42
CA LYS A 284 -0.66 -23.76 6.93
C LYS A 284 -0.85 -22.37 6.32
N GLY A 285 0.21 -21.57 6.26
CA GLY A 285 0.17 -20.18 5.79
C GLY A 285 -0.37 -19.18 6.80
N GLY A 286 -0.57 -19.58 8.06
CA GLY A 286 -0.95 -18.69 9.15
C GLY A 286 0.20 -17.75 9.51
N GLU A 287 -0.02 -16.45 9.38
CA GLU A 287 0.98 -15.42 9.68
C GLU A 287 0.72 -14.77 11.04
N THR A 288 1.76 -14.71 11.88
CA THR A 288 1.79 -13.91 13.10
C THR A 288 2.86 -12.83 12.95
N THR A 289 2.49 -11.59 13.24
CA THR A 289 3.40 -10.44 13.19
C THR A 289 3.46 -9.76 14.54
N THR A 290 4.65 -9.60 15.10
CA THR A 290 4.90 -8.80 16.30
C THR A 290 5.71 -7.57 15.93
N THR A 291 5.14 -6.39 16.12
CA THR A 291 5.83 -5.11 15.92
C THR A 291 6.11 -4.48 17.27
N VAL A 292 7.35 -4.08 17.54
CA VAL A 292 7.74 -3.32 18.72
C VAL A 292 8.34 -2.00 18.27
N GLU A 293 7.86 -0.90 18.83
CA GLU A 293 8.39 0.44 18.58
C GLU A 293 8.75 1.11 19.91
N VAL A 294 9.97 1.60 20.01
CA VAL A 294 10.51 2.27 21.19
C VAL A 294 10.99 3.66 20.81
N LYS A 295 10.57 4.64 21.59
CA LYS A 295 10.97 6.05 21.47
C LYS A 295 12.24 6.30 22.28
N LYS A 296 12.87 7.45 22.02
CA LYS A 296 14.09 7.87 22.72
C LYS A 296 13.94 8.01 24.24
N ASP A 297 12.73 8.30 24.73
CA ASP A 297 12.43 8.38 26.17
C ASP A 297 12.27 7.00 26.84
N GLY A 298 12.42 5.90 26.08
CA GLY A 298 12.23 4.54 26.53
C GLY A 298 10.77 4.09 26.56
N SER A 299 9.80 4.97 26.28
CA SER A 299 8.41 4.54 26.10
C SER A 299 8.23 3.83 24.76
N GLY A 300 7.26 2.92 24.67
CA GLY A 300 7.05 2.16 23.44
C GLY A 300 5.66 1.54 23.31
N THR A 301 5.43 0.96 22.14
CA THR A 301 4.24 0.19 21.79
C THR A 301 4.65 -1.17 21.24
N LYS A 302 3.93 -2.23 21.60
CA LYS A 302 4.05 -3.57 21.01
C LYS A 302 2.69 -3.99 20.47
N THR A 303 2.65 -4.36 19.20
CA THR A 303 1.44 -4.86 18.54
C THR A 303 1.69 -6.30 18.12
N VAL A 304 0.74 -7.19 18.41
CA VAL A 304 0.76 -8.58 17.95
C VAL A 304 -0.47 -8.83 17.12
N GLU A 305 -0.27 -9.17 15.85
CA GLU A 305 -1.30 -9.53 14.90
C GLU A 305 -1.24 -11.04 14.66
N THR A 306 -2.36 -11.73 14.85
CA THR A 306 -2.46 -13.19 14.71
C THR A 306 -3.15 -13.59 13.41
N PRO A 307 -3.01 -14.85 12.95
CA PRO A 307 -3.55 -15.30 11.67
C PRO A 307 -5.07 -15.15 11.52
N ASP A 308 -5.79 -15.10 12.64
CA ASP A 308 -7.24 -14.90 12.70
C ASP A 308 -7.65 -13.42 12.63
N GLY A 309 -6.71 -12.51 12.33
CA GLY A 309 -6.92 -11.08 12.19
C GLY A 309 -7.10 -10.33 13.51
N ARG A 310 -6.86 -10.99 14.66
CA ARG A 310 -6.88 -10.29 15.96
C ARG A 310 -5.59 -9.53 16.15
N SER A 311 -5.72 -8.31 16.67
CA SER A 311 -4.59 -7.47 17.06
C SER A 311 -4.65 -7.21 18.56
N GLN A 312 -3.51 -7.36 19.23
CA GLN A 312 -3.32 -6.98 20.62
C GLN A 312 -2.29 -5.87 20.69
N LYS A 313 -2.65 -4.76 21.32
CA LYS A 313 -1.75 -3.63 21.52
C LYS A 313 -1.33 -3.54 22.97
N TRP A 314 -0.04 -3.34 23.19
CA TRP A 314 0.60 -3.23 24.48
C TRP A 314 1.41 -1.94 24.53
N VAL A 315 1.47 -1.32 25.69
CA VAL A 315 2.19 -0.06 25.93
C VAL A 315 3.17 -0.21 27.09
N SER A 316 4.28 0.51 27.03
CA SER A 316 5.23 0.62 28.14
C SER A 316 5.77 2.04 28.26
N THR A 317 5.99 2.51 29.49
CA THR A 317 6.69 3.77 29.78
C THR A 317 8.21 3.56 29.95
N SER A 318 8.66 2.31 29.97
CA SER A 318 10.07 1.90 30.03
C SER A 318 10.17 0.52 29.38
N ALA A 319 10.13 0.51 28.05
CA ALA A 319 10.27 -0.67 27.23
C ALA A 319 11.74 -1.08 27.18
N ASP A 320 12.02 -2.32 27.56
CA ASP A 320 13.27 -3.00 27.22
C ASP A 320 12.92 -4.30 26.50
N LYS A 321 13.04 -4.27 25.17
CA LYS A 321 12.74 -5.37 24.25
C LYS A 321 11.39 -6.04 24.56
N ASP A 322 11.40 -7.15 25.30
CA ASP A 322 10.22 -7.99 25.60
C ASP A 322 9.62 -7.79 26.99
N THR A 323 10.12 -6.85 27.79
CA THR A 323 9.66 -6.65 29.17
C THR A 323 9.05 -5.26 29.40
N GLY A 324 8.22 -5.14 30.45
CA GLY A 324 7.58 -3.88 30.84
C GLY A 324 6.27 -3.56 30.13
N TRP A 325 5.78 -4.44 29.25
CA TRP A 325 4.57 -4.25 28.47
C TRP A 325 3.29 -4.45 29.30
N ARG A 326 2.31 -3.56 29.11
CA ARG A 326 0.95 -3.69 29.66
C ARG A 326 -0.04 -3.65 28.52
N LEU A 327 -1.03 -4.55 28.54
CA LEU A 327 -2.06 -4.59 27.51
C LEU A 327 -2.83 -3.27 27.56
N GLU A 328 -2.97 -2.62 26.41
CA GLU A 328 -3.83 -1.45 26.29
C GLU A 328 -5.28 -1.95 26.33
N PRO A 329 -6.09 -1.48 27.29
CA PRO A 329 -7.44 -2.00 27.53
C PRO A 329 -8.45 -1.70 26.42
#